data_AF-A0A1F5HWS5-F1
#
_entry.id   AF-A0A1F5HWS5-F1
#
_cell.length_a   1.000
_cell.length_b   1.000
_cell.length_c   1.000
_cell.angle_alpha   90.00
_cell.angle_beta   90.00
_cell.angle_gamma   90.00
#
_symmetry.space_group_name_H-M   'P 1'
#
loop_
_entity.id
_entity.type
_entity.pdbx_description
1 polymer ?
#
loop_
_entity_poly.entity_id
_entity_poly.type
_entity_poly.pdbx_seq_one_letter_code
_entity_poly.pdbx_strand_id
1 'polypeptide(L)' 'MNILAGPIVTNGIPENPGITALIAIDFSHISIHTFTKYDEALVDIFSCKPFDKQVALNNCLDFFKVTKEDARIKKVWWG' A
#
# COMPACT_ATOMS: atom_id res chain seq x y z
N MET A 1 12.03 6.92 -7.39
CA MET A 1 10.61 6.63 -7.63
C MET A 1 9.90 7.95 -7.79
N ASN A 2 9.24 8.17 -8.92
CA ASN A 2 8.52 9.40 -9.24
C ASN A 2 7.03 9.08 -9.38
N ILE A 3 6.17 9.95 -8.86
CA ILE A 3 4.72 9.83 -9.05
C ILE A 3 4.38 10.38 -10.44
N LEU A 4 3.69 9.59 -11.25
CA LEU A 4 3.21 9.98 -12.58
C LEU A 4 1.76 10.44 -12.56
N ALA A 5 0.92 9.81 -11.73
CA ALA A 5 -0.50 10.17 -11.57
C ALA A 5 -1.07 9.65 -10.25
N GLY A 6 -2.13 10.31 -9.78
CA GLY A 6 -2.90 9.92 -8.58
C GLY A 6 -2.51 10.68 -7.30
N PRO A 7 -2.97 10.21 -6.13
CA PRO A 7 -3.80 9.01 -5.97
C PRO A 7 -5.19 9.18 -6.59
N ILE A 8 -5.62 8.18 -7.35
CA ILE A 8 -7.05 7.99 -7.66
C ILE A 8 -7.65 7.32 -6.43
N VAL A 9 -8.60 7.99 -5.79
CA VAL A 9 -9.21 7.53 -4.52
C VAL A 9 -10.69 7.26 -4.75
N THR A 10 -11.17 6.13 -4.23
CA THR A 10 -12.58 5.77 -4.25
C THR A 10 -13.02 5.14 -2.93
N ASN A 11 -14.28 5.33 -2.58
CA ASN A 11 -14.89 4.70 -1.41
C ASN A 11 -15.26 3.25 -1.73
N GLY A 12 -15.16 2.39 -0.71
CA GLY A 12 -15.72 1.05 -0.73
C GLY A 12 -17.25 1.07 -0.71
N ILE A 13 -17.82 -0.09 -1.00
CA ILE A 13 -19.27 -0.34 -0.95
C ILE A 13 -19.66 -0.83 0.46
N PRO A 14 -20.95 -0.83 0.83
CA PRO A 14 -21.39 -1.27 2.16
C PRO A 14 -20.92 -2.67 2.59
N GLU A 15 -20.77 -3.60 1.63
CA GLU A 15 -20.29 -4.96 1.88
C GLU A 15 -18.81 -5.00 2.30
N ASN A 16 -18.01 -4.04 1.81
CA ASN A 16 -16.57 -3.90 2.03
C ASN A 16 -16.22 -2.40 2.23
N PRO A 17 -16.62 -1.82 3.39
CA PRO A 17 -16.47 -0.39 3.63
C PRO A 17 -14.99 -0.04 3.84
N GLY A 18 -14.59 1.14 3.36
CA GLY A 18 -13.24 1.65 3.45
C GLY A 18 -12.88 2.49 2.22
N ILE A 19 -11.59 2.55 1.90
CA ILE A 19 -11.05 3.39 0.82
C ILE A 19 -10.07 2.56 -0.01
N THR A 20 -10.14 2.73 -1.33
CA THR A 20 -9.13 2.24 -2.28
C THR A 20 -8.38 3.44 -2.88
N ALA A 21 -7.05 3.34 -2.94
CA ALA A 21 -6.20 4.31 -3.60
C ALA A 21 -5.21 3.64 -4.57
N LEU A 22 -5.04 4.23 -5.75
CA LEU A 22 -4.07 3.80 -6.75
C LEU A 22 -3.18 4.97 -7.16
N ILE A 23 -1.87 4.75 -7.16
CA ILE A 23 -0.86 5.71 -7.57
C ILE A 23 -0.06 5.09 -8.71
N ALA A 24 -0.02 5.77 -9.85
CA ALA A 24 0.91 5.40 -10.91
C ALA A 24 2.27 6.00 -10.61
N ILE A 25 3.30 5.17 -10.57
CA ILE A 25 4.70 5.59 -10.40
C ILE A 25 5.51 5.25 -11.64
N ASP A 26 6.70 5.84 -11.78
CA ASP A 26 7.58 5.50 -12.88
C ASP A 26 7.94 4.00 -12.87
N PHE A 27 7.51 3.31 -13.94
CA PHE A 27 7.67 1.87 -14.19
C PHE A 27 6.79 0.89 -13.37
N SER A 28 5.77 1.31 -12.62
CA SER A 28 4.77 0.39 -12.00
C SER A 28 3.64 1.15 -11.27
N HIS A 29 3.28 0.78 -10.03
CA HIS A 29 2.19 1.34 -9.23
C HIS A 29 2.35 1.11 -7.72
N ILE A 30 1.57 1.87 -6.94
CA ILE A 30 1.29 1.61 -5.53
C ILE A 30 -0.23 1.47 -5.37
N SER A 31 -0.69 0.45 -4.67
CA SER A 31 -2.11 0.25 -4.33
C SER A 31 -2.31 0.18 -2.83
N ILE A 32 -3.41 0.76 -2.37
CA ILE A 32 -3.87 0.68 -0.98
C ILE A 32 -5.35 0.31 -0.97
N HIS A 33 -5.72 -0.68 -0.18
CA HIS A 33 -7.10 -1.02 0.15
C HIS A 33 -7.26 -1.03 1.66
N THR A 34 -8.22 -0.27 2.17
CA THR A 34 -8.58 -0.29 3.60
C THR A 34 -9.96 -0.90 3.75
N PHE A 35 -10.15 -1.65 4.83
CA PHE A 35 -11.41 -2.29 5.18
C PHE A 35 -11.76 -1.98 6.63
N THR A 36 -12.59 -0.96 6.86
CA THR A 36 -12.93 -0.51 8.23
C THR A 36 -13.70 -1.56 9.02
N LYS A 37 -14.40 -2.46 8.33
CA LYS A 37 -15.09 -3.61 8.94
C LYS A 37 -14.11 -4.62 9.57
N TYR A 38 -12.91 -4.75 9.02
CA TYR A 38 -11.91 -5.75 9.46
C TYR A 38 -10.74 -5.12 10.21
N ASP A 39 -10.69 -3.79 10.32
CA ASP A 39 -9.55 -3.02 10.82
C ASP A 39 -8.24 -3.37 10.08
N GLU A 40 -8.34 -3.50 8.75
CA GLU A 40 -7.23 -3.92 7.89
C GLU A 40 -6.88 -2.87 6.85
N ALA A 41 -5.58 -2.75 6.57
CA ALA A 41 -5.04 -2.05 5.42
C ALA A 41 -4.10 -2.99 4.64
N LEU A 42 -4.36 -3.14 3.35
CA LEU A 42 -3.55 -3.88 2.40
C LEU A 42 -2.81 -2.89 1.51
N VAL A 43 -1.49 -2.94 1.53
CA VAL A 43 -0.62 -2.00 0.80
C VAL A 43 0.34 -2.79 -0.07
N ASP A 44 0.34 -2.49 -1.38
CA ASP A 44 1.31 -3.03 -2.33
C ASP A 44 2.14 -1.89 -2.91
N ILE A 45 3.46 -2.04 -2.84
CA ILE A 45 4.43 -1.14 -3.46
C ILE A 45 5.23 -1.99 -4.44
N PHE A 46 4.85 -1.90 -5.72
CA PHE A 46 5.54 -2.62 -6.78
C PHE A 46 6.33 -1.64 -7.62
N SER A 47 7.62 -1.86 -7.84
CA SER A 47 8.45 -0.99 -8.66
C SER A 47 9.52 -1.78 -9.40
N CYS A 48 9.72 -1.49 -10.68
CA CYS A 48 10.85 -2.01 -11.45
C CYS A 48 12.15 -1.22 -11.18
N LYS A 49 12.09 -0.13 -10.42
CA LYS A 49 13.27 0.63 -9.98
C LYS A 49 13.61 0.31 -8.52
N PRO A 50 14.89 0.37 -8.14
CA PRO A 50 15.27 0.25 -6.73
C PRO A 50 14.59 1.31 -5.87
N PHE A 51 14.15 0.91 -4.69
CA PHE A 51 13.66 1.79 -3.64
C PHE A 51 13.98 1.18 -2.28
N ASP A 52 14.01 2.02 -1.25
CA ASP A 52 14.23 1.57 0.12
C ASP A 52 12.95 0.94 0.68
N LYS A 53 12.94 -0.39 0.73
CA LYS A 53 11.83 -1.20 1.24
C LYS A 53 11.64 -1.02 2.75
N GLN A 54 12.70 -0.71 3.50
CA GLN A 54 12.63 -0.55 4.95
C GLN A 54 12.01 0.80 5.29
N VAL A 55 12.36 1.86 4.56
CA VAL A 55 11.70 3.16 4.68
C VAL A 55 10.22 3.02 4.38
N ALA A 56 9.86 2.35 3.28
CA ALA A 56 8.46 2.15 2.91
C ALA A 56 7.68 1.34 3.97
N LEU A 57 8.27 0.25 4.48
CA LEU A 57 7.67 -0.56 5.53
C LEU A 57 7.48 0.24 6.83
N ASN A 58 8.50 0.95 7.30
CA ASN A 58 8.41 1.75 8.53
C ASN A 58 7.33 2.82 8.42
N ASN A 59 7.24 3.51 7.28
CA ASN A 59 6.18 4.48 7.04
C ASN A 59 4.79 3.84 7.14
N CYS A 60 4.60 2.62 6.61
CA CYS A 60 3.32 1.92 6.74
C CYS A 60 3.02 1.54 8.20
N LEU A 61 3.98 0.95 8.90
CA LEU A 61 3.81 0.54 10.31
C LEU A 61 3.52 1.75 11.21
N ASP A 62 4.26 2.85 11.04
CA ASP A 62 4.10 4.08 11.82
C ASP A 62 2.79 4.79 11.52
N PHE A 63 2.33 4.79 10.26
CA PHE A 63 1.08 5.43 9.86
C PHE A 63 -0.13 4.65 10.38
N PHE A 64 -0.15 3.32 10.17
CA PHE A 64 -1.25 2.45 10.60
C PHE A 64 -1.16 2.03 12.08
N LYS A 65 -0.09 2.41 12.79
CA LYS A 65 0.14 2.07 14.21
C LYS A 65 0.14 0.56 14.45
N VAL A 66 0.73 -0.19 13.52
CA VAL A 66 0.82 -1.66 13.57
C VAL A 66 2.26 -2.05 13.90
N THR A 67 2.43 -3.05 14.78
CA THR A 67 3.76 -3.61 15.07
C THR A 67 4.25 -4.49 13.92
N LYS A 68 5.54 -4.81 13.89
CA LYS A 68 6.05 -5.71 12.85
C LYS A 68 5.52 -7.13 13.03
N GLU A 69 5.24 -7.51 14.27
CA GLU A 69 4.74 -8.82 14.69
C GLU A 69 3.28 -9.03 14.26
N ASP A 70 2.48 -7.96 14.27
CA ASP A 70 1.07 -7.98 13.86
C ASP A 70 0.90 -7.78 12.33
N ALA A 71 1.95 -7.36 11.62
CA ALA A 71 1.92 -7.10 10.19
C ALA A 71 2.26 -8.34 9.33
N ARG A 72 1.46 -8.58 8.28
CA ARG A 72 1.74 -9.62 7.27
C ARG A 72 2.61 -9.06 6.14
N ILE A 73 3.92 -9.24 6.26
CA ILE A 73 4.89 -8.69 5.30
C ILE A 73 5.29 -9.75 4.27
N LYS A 74 4.88 -9.56 3.02
CA LYS A 74 5.32 -10.39 1.88
C LYS A 74 6.28 -9.63 0.99
N LYS A 75 7.38 -10.27 0.60
CA LYS A 75 8.35 -9.73 -0.36
C LYS A 75 8.35 -10.63 -1.59
N VAL A 76 7.95 -10.07 -2.71
CA VAL A 76 8.01 -10.74 -4.02
C VAL A 76 9.05 -10.03 -4.87
N TRP A 77 9.89 -10.79 -5.54
CA TRP A 77 10.86 -10.28 -6.49
C TRP A 77 10.81 -11.12 -7.76
N TRP A 78 10.85 -10.44 -8.89
CA TRP A 78 10.81 -11.03 -10.22
C TRP A 78 12.15 -10.67 -10.87
N GLY A 79 13.13 -11.56 -10.80
CA GLY A 79 14.52 -11.31 -11.15
C GLY A 79 15.41 -12.15 -10.27
#